data_AF-A0A370TII8-F1
#
_entry.id   AF-A0A370TII8-F1
#
_cell.length_a   1.000
_cell.length_b   1.000
_cell.length_c   1.000
_cell.angle_alpha   90.00
_cell.angle_beta   90.00
_cell.angle_gamma   90.00
#
_symmetry.space_group_name_H-M   'P 1'
#
loop_
_entity.id
_entity.type
_entity.pdbx_description
1 polymer ?
#
loop_
_entity_poly.entity_id
_entity_poly.type
_entity_poly.pdbx_seq_one_letter_code
_entity_poly.pdbx_strand_id
1 'polypeptide(L)'
;MTRLSWTYETLREFIPSFTRHSSSPTSAADLNPIIEQLLTVFPGSSIFGIDGCSVLLSISEDIAAKVSLKPGGPYLRHENGTLYQRMTIVIKPRAILRWIQQLADVVACVESLGYAHGDINPRNILFDNDDQLKLIDFDHALEIGADLEVGDAPYVRAQKIGSKGGTFGVVGPATEQFALGSDFWYLTRETELYTEFEGS
;
A
#
# COMPACT_ATOMS: atom_id res chain seq x y z
N MET A 1 -21.87 10.55 -11.03
CA MET A 1 -22.11 9.46 -10.06
C MET A 1 -22.04 10.07 -8.68
N THR A 2 -23.09 9.98 -7.88
CA THR A 2 -23.10 10.49 -6.50
C THR A 2 -22.17 9.62 -5.65
N ARG A 3 -21.06 10.21 -5.19
CA ARG A 3 -20.18 9.58 -4.19
C ARG A 3 -21.04 9.25 -2.97
N LEU A 4 -20.88 8.05 -2.39
CA LEU A 4 -21.49 7.73 -1.10
C LEU A 4 -21.05 8.82 -0.10
N SER A 5 -22.00 9.33 0.68
CA SER A 5 -21.75 10.31 1.74
C SER A 5 -22.51 9.86 2.97
N TRP A 6 -22.00 8.81 3.59
CA TRP A 6 -22.61 8.19 4.76
C TRP A 6 -22.17 8.88 6.04
N THR A 7 -23.12 9.01 6.97
CA THR A 7 -22.85 9.41 8.35
C THR A 7 -22.52 8.17 9.19
N TYR A 8 -22.07 8.40 10.43
CA TYR A 8 -21.87 7.30 11.37
C TYR A 8 -23.17 6.51 11.62
N GLU A 9 -24.30 7.19 11.68
CA GLU A 9 -25.59 6.53 11.94
C GLU A 9 -26.05 5.69 10.74
N THR A 10 -25.83 6.18 9.52
CA THR A 10 -26.05 5.36 8.32
C THR A 10 -25.15 4.12 8.34
N LEU A 11 -23.89 4.23 8.75
CA LEU A 11 -23.02 3.05 8.88
C LEU A 11 -23.62 2.03 9.85
N ARG A 12 -24.01 2.45 11.06
CA ARG A 12 -24.55 1.56 12.11
C ARG A 12 -25.78 0.78 11.68
N GLU A 13 -26.69 1.42 10.94
CA GLU A 13 -27.91 0.78 10.45
C GLU A 13 -27.62 -0.37 9.48
N PHE A 14 -26.57 -0.23 8.66
CA PHE A 14 -26.25 -1.19 7.60
C PHE A 14 -25.22 -2.26 8.00
N ILE A 15 -24.50 -2.11 9.13
CA ILE A 15 -23.54 -3.12 9.61
C ILE A 15 -24.08 -4.55 9.62
N PRO A 16 -25.31 -4.84 10.12
CA PRO A 16 -25.86 -6.20 10.10
C PRO A 16 -26.02 -6.79 8.69
N SER A 17 -26.01 -5.96 7.64
CA SER A 17 -26.17 -6.38 6.24
C SER A 17 -24.84 -6.64 5.52
N PHE A 18 -23.71 -6.20 6.08
CA PHE A 18 -22.36 -6.35 5.50
C PHE A 18 -21.60 -7.58 6.03
N THR A 19 -22.13 -8.26 7.04
CA THR A 19 -21.46 -9.33 7.79
C THR A 19 -21.45 -10.66 7.04
N ARG A 20 -20.55 -10.79 6.06
CA ARG A 20 -20.24 -12.08 5.40
C ARG A 20 -18.91 -12.69 5.84
N HIS A 21 -18.09 -11.97 6.60
CA HIS A 21 -16.77 -12.41 7.04
C HIS A 21 -16.67 -12.43 8.58
N SER A 22 -15.92 -13.39 9.13
CA SER A 22 -15.74 -13.59 10.59
C SER A 22 -15.11 -12.40 11.31
N SER A 23 -14.39 -11.56 10.57
CA SER A 23 -13.71 -10.35 11.06
C SER A 23 -14.57 -9.09 11.02
N SER A 24 -15.72 -9.07 10.33
CA SER A 24 -16.62 -7.91 10.28
C SER A 24 -17.40 -7.73 11.60
N PRO A 25 -17.72 -6.48 12.03
CA PRO A 25 -18.52 -6.22 13.24
C PRO A 25 -19.92 -6.81 13.09
N THR A 26 -20.34 -7.62 14.04
CA THR A 26 -21.64 -8.30 14.03
C THR A 26 -22.78 -7.41 14.53
N SER A 27 -22.43 -6.34 15.25
CA SER A 27 -23.37 -5.33 15.74
C SER A 27 -22.75 -3.94 15.69
N ALA A 28 -23.58 -2.90 15.72
CA ALA A 28 -23.13 -1.51 15.80
C ALA A 28 -22.32 -1.22 17.08
N ALA A 29 -22.47 -2.02 18.15
CA ALA A 29 -21.70 -1.87 19.38
C ALA A 29 -20.24 -2.35 19.23
N ASP A 30 -19.94 -3.15 18.20
CA ASP A 30 -18.61 -3.68 17.92
C ASP A 30 -17.81 -2.78 16.96
N LEU A 31 -18.39 -1.65 16.54
CA LEU A 31 -17.74 -0.72 15.64
C LEU A 31 -16.55 -0.02 16.30
N ASN A 32 -15.55 0.27 15.49
CA ASN A 32 -14.37 0.99 15.94
C ASN A 32 -14.77 2.43 16.32
N PRO A 33 -14.66 2.84 17.60
CA PRO A 33 -15.11 4.15 18.07
C PRO A 33 -14.35 5.31 17.41
N ILE A 34 -13.16 5.06 16.85
CA ILE A 34 -12.42 6.08 16.12
C ILE A 34 -13.16 6.56 14.86
N ILE A 35 -14.04 5.74 14.27
CA ILE A 35 -14.87 6.12 13.12
C ILE A 35 -15.84 7.24 13.52
N GLU A 36 -16.57 7.05 14.62
CA GLU A 36 -17.47 8.06 15.19
C GLU A 36 -16.71 9.31 15.60
N GLN A 37 -15.56 9.13 16.23
CA GLN A 37 -14.73 10.22 16.71
C GLN A 37 -14.23 11.09 15.55
N LEU A 38 -13.72 10.49 14.48
CA LEU A 38 -13.27 11.22 13.29
C LEU A 38 -14.44 11.98 12.63
N LEU A 39 -15.60 11.32 12.49
CA LEU A 39 -16.79 11.95 11.90
C LEU A 39 -17.33 13.13 12.73
N THR A 40 -17.15 13.07 14.05
CA THR A 40 -17.60 14.11 14.98
C THR A 40 -16.62 15.27 15.08
N VAL A 41 -15.30 14.98 15.08
CA VAL A 41 -14.24 15.98 15.25
C VAL A 41 -14.06 16.84 14.00
N PHE A 42 -14.31 16.30 12.82
CA PHE A 42 -14.11 17.01 11.54
C PHE A 42 -15.46 17.32 10.87
N PRO A 43 -16.01 18.55 11.01
CA PRO A 43 -17.27 18.92 10.39
C PRO A 43 -17.19 18.80 8.86
N GLY A 44 -18.18 18.14 8.26
CA GLY A 44 -18.21 17.89 6.80
C GLY A 44 -17.52 16.60 6.37
N SER A 45 -16.87 15.89 7.29
CA SER A 45 -16.36 14.54 7.01
C SER A 45 -17.50 13.55 6.75
N SER A 46 -17.23 12.55 5.93
CA SER A 46 -18.21 11.54 5.55
C SER A 46 -17.56 10.24 5.14
N ILE A 47 -18.28 9.13 5.26
CA ILE A 47 -17.85 7.83 4.75
C ILE A 47 -18.22 7.78 3.26
N PHE A 48 -17.23 7.58 2.40
CA PHE A 48 -17.42 7.48 0.95
C PHE A 48 -17.14 6.10 0.36
N GLY A 49 -16.61 5.19 1.17
CA GLY A 49 -16.37 3.81 0.79
C GLY A 49 -16.44 2.88 1.99
N ILE A 50 -16.96 1.68 1.76
CA ILE A 50 -16.94 0.59 2.74
C ILE A 50 -16.41 -0.63 1.99
N ASP A 51 -15.33 -1.20 2.48
CA ASP A 51 -14.83 -2.50 2.05
C ASP A 51 -15.20 -3.56 3.10
N GLY A 52 -14.89 -4.83 2.85
CA GLY A 52 -15.31 -5.92 3.74
C GLY A 52 -14.82 -5.83 5.19
N CYS A 53 -13.82 -4.97 5.49
CA CYS A 53 -13.19 -4.88 6.81
C CYS A 53 -12.93 -3.45 7.30
N SER A 54 -13.10 -2.43 6.46
CA SER A 54 -12.73 -1.04 6.72
C SER A 54 -13.70 -0.06 6.07
N VAL A 55 -13.68 1.17 6.56
CA VAL A 55 -14.35 2.33 5.97
C VAL A 55 -13.32 3.32 5.44
N LEU A 56 -13.65 3.97 4.34
CA LEU A 56 -12.93 5.10 3.79
C LEU A 56 -13.70 6.37 4.15
N LEU A 57 -13.08 7.23 4.94
CA LEU A 57 -13.60 8.53 5.35
C LEU A 57 -12.92 9.62 4.54
N SER A 58 -13.68 10.62 4.09
CA SER A 58 -13.14 11.93 3.75
C SER A 58 -13.14 12.76 5.02
N ILE A 59 -11.98 13.27 5.40
CA ILE A 59 -11.78 14.14 6.58
C ILE A 59 -11.85 15.62 6.15
N SER A 60 -11.29 15.93 4.98
CA SER A 60 -11.40 17.21 4.27
C SER A 60 -11.37 16.97 2.76
N GLU A 61 -11.36 18.03 1.94
CA GLU A 61 -11.27 17.93 0.47
C GLU A 61 -10.05 17.12 0.02
N ASP A 62 -8.91 17.28 0.70
CA ASP A 62 -7.62 16.68 0.33
C ASP A 62 -7.18 15.54 1.25
N ILE A 63 -7.92 15.23 2.31
CA ILE A 63 -7.55 14.21 3.30
C ILE A 63 -8.60 13.12 3.35
N ALA A 64 -8.16 11.87 3.14
CA ALA A 64 -8.95 10.68 3.39
C ALA A 64 -8.28 9.79 4.46
N ALA A 65 -9.08 8.99 5.14
CA ALA A 65 -8.61 8.02 6.13
C ALA A 65 -9.25 6.66 5.87
N LYS A 66 -8.44 5.60 5.86
CA LYS A 66 -8.92 4.21 5.91
C LYS A 66 -8.91 3.73 7.35
N VAL A 67 -10.06 3.30 7.85
CA VAL A 67 -10.22 2.91 9.26
C VAL A 67 -10.88 1.54 9.34
N SER A 68 -10.25 0.61 10.07
CA SER A 68 -10.83 -0.71 10.33
C SER A 68 -12.19 -0.59 11.01
N LEU A 69 -13.15 -1.39 10.55
CA LEU A 69 -14.51 -1.46 11.09
C LEU A 69 -14.55 -1.96 12.55
N LYS A 70 -13.62 -2.84 12.96
CA LYS A 70 -13.45 -3.27 14.35
C LYS A 70 -12.27 -2.57 15.02
N PRO A 71 -12.39 -2.16 16.30
CA PRO A 71 -11.24 -1.70 17.07
C PRO A 71 -10.26 -2.85 17.25
N GLY A 72 -8.98 -2.58 16.98
CA GLY A 72 -7.96 -3.61 16.95
C GLY A 72 -8.13 -4.65 15.86
N GLY A 73 -8.87 -4.31 14.79
CA GLY A 73 -8.98 -5.16 13.61
C GLY A 73 -7.60 -5.60 13.12
N PRO A 74 -7.44 -6.87 12.74
CA PRO A 74 -6.13 -7.45 12.45
C PRO A 74 -5.45 -6.86 11.21
N TYR A 75 -6.15 -6.02 10.45
CA TYR A 75 -5.66 -5.50 9.19
C TYR A 75 -4.80 -4.23 9.32
N LEU A 76 -4.89 -3.49 10.43
CA LEU A 76 -4.08 -2.28 10.68
C LEU A 76 -3.11 -2.42 11.86
N ARG A 77 -3.36 -3.36 12.80
CA ARG A 77 -2.51 -3.56 14.00
C ARG A 77 -1.35 -4.52 13.80
N HIS A 78 -1.25 -5.12 12.63
CA HIS A 78 -0.30 -6.20 12.42
C HIS A 78 0.97 -5.72 11.73
N GLU A 79 1.06 -4.47 11.32
CA GLU A 79 2.19 -3.97 10.55
C GLU A 79 3.41 -3.67 11.44
N ASN A 80 4.40 -4.56 11.40
CA ASN A 80 5.69 -4.48 12.06
C ASN A 80 6.71 -3.64 11.28
N GLY A 81 6.26 -2.47 10.83
CA GLY A 81 7.06 -1.50 10.09
C GLY A 81 7.32 -1.87 8.62
N THR A 82 7.89 -0.91 7.90
CA THR A 82 8.24 -1.05 6.48
C THR A 82 9.54 -1.82 6.29
N LEU A 83 9.80 -2.30 5.07
CA LEU A 83 11.08 -2.90 4.72
C LEU A 83 12.23 -1.94 4.96
N TYR A 84 12.06 -0.67 4.64
CA TYR A 84 13.02 0.39 4.94
C TYR A 84 13.37 0.43 6.44
N GLN A 85 12.37 0.42 7.32
CA GLN A 85 12.56 0.44 8.77
C GLN A 85 13.21 -0.85 9.27
N ARG A 86 12.89 -2.01 8.68
CA ARG A 86 13.49 -3.29 9.08
C ARG A 86 14.94 -3.46 8.65
N MET A 87 15.31 -2.79 7.56
CA MET A 87 16.69 -2.76 7.10
C MET A 87 17.56 -1.85 7.97
N THR A 88 16.99 -0.82 8.60
CA THR A 88 17.72 0.08 9.53
C THR A 88 17.92 -0.52 10.92
N ILE A 89 17.08 -1.49 11.32
CA ILE A 89 17.21 -2.19 12.61
C ILE A 89 18.16 -3.40 12.48
N VAL A 90 19.06 -3.56 13.45
CA VAL A 90 20.05 -4.65 13.51
C VAL A 90 19.42 -5.92 14.13
N ILE A 91 18.43 -6.51 13.46
CA ILE A 91 17.91 -7.85 13.80
C ILE A 91 18.33 -8.84 12.72
N LYS A 92 19.07 -9.89 13.11
CA LYS A 92 19.49 -11.02 12.24
C LYS A 92 19.09 -12.34 12.91
N PRO A 93 18.66 -13.36 12.14
CA PRO A 93 18.62 -13.44 10.68
C PRO A 93 17.36 -12.79 10.06
N ARG A 94 17.48 -12.28 8.83
CA ARG A 94 16.36 -11.76 8.02
C ARG A 94 15.87 -12.84 7.05
N ALA A 95 14.56 -12.96 6.88
CA ALA A 95 13.94 -13.97 6.00
C ALA A 95 13.91 -13.52 4.52
N ILE A 96 15.05 -13.04 4.00
CA ILE A 96 15.16 -12.37 2.68
C ILE A 96 14.51 -13.18 1.55
N LEU A 97 14.80 -14.48 1.46
CA LEU A 97 14.25 -15.33 0.40
C LEU A 97 12.73 -15.48 0.48
N ARG A 98 12.18 -15.54 1.70
CA ARG A 98 10.73 -15.59 1.89
C ARG A 98 10.09 -14.27 1.49
N TRP A 99 10.67 -13.15 1.91
CA TRP A 99 10.15 -11.83 1.61
C TRP A 99 10.18 -11.56 0.10
N ILE A 100 11.29 -11.84 -0.60
CA ILE A 100 11.35 -11.60 -2.05
C ILE A 100 10.40 -12.52 -2.83
N GLN A 101 10.19 -13.76 -2.38
CA GLN A 101 9.19 -14.65 -2.98
C GLN A 101 7.78 -14.07 -2.82
N GLN A 102 7.43 -13.60 -1.61
CA GLN A 102 6.11 -12.99 -1.37
C GLN A 102 5.90 -11.72 -2.19
N LEU A 103 6.93 -10.88 -2.32
CA LEU A 103 6.87 -9.71 -3.19
C LEU A 103 6.64 -10.12 -4.64
N ALA A 104 7.38 -11.11 -5.14
CA ALA A 104 7.20 -11.64 -6.50
C ALA A 104 5.79 -12.19 -6.73
N ASP A 105 5.23 -12.92 -5.76
CA ASP A 105 3.87 -13.48 -5.85
C ASP A 105 2.82 -12.36 -5.95
N VAL A 106 2.95 -11.29 -5.17
CA VAL A 106 2.03 -10.13 -5.24
C VAL A 106 2.18 -9.40 -6.58
N VAL A 107 3.41 -9.16 -7.04
CA VAL A 107 3.66 -8.50 -8.34
C VAL A 107 3.07 -9.32 -9.49
N ALA A 108 3.30 -10.63 -9.52
CA ALA A 108 2.73 -11.52 -10.53
C ALA A 108 1.18 -11.54 -10.49
N CYS A 109 0.59 -11.44 -9.29
CA CYS A 109 -0.86 -11.32 -9.13
C CYS A 109 -1.38 -10.01 -9.75
N VAL A 110 -0.76 -8.87 -9.45
CA VAL A 110 -1.13 -7.56 -9.99
C VAL A 110 -0.98 -7.54 -11.52
N GLU A 111 0.12 -8.08 -12.04
CA GLU A 111 0.36 -8.27 -13.47
C GLU A 111 -0.73 -9.11 -14.14
N SER A 112 -1.16 -10.20 -13.50
CA SER A 112 -2.23 -11.06 -14.03
C SER A 112 -3.59 -10.36 -14.12
N LEU A 113 -3.78 -9.26 -13.38
CA LEU A 113 -4.98 -8.41 -13.45
C LEU A 113 -4.87 -7.34 -14.55
N GLY A 114 -3.74 -7.27 -15.26
CA GLY A 114 -3.49 -6.26 -16.31
C GLY A 114 -2.91 -4.94 -15.79
N TYR A 115 -2.46 -4.91 -14.53
CA TYR A 115 -1.91 -3.72 -13.89
C TYR A 115 -0.46 -3.92 -13.49
N ALA A 116 0.23 -2.82 -13.25
CA ALA A 116 1.54 -2.77 -12.59
C ALA A 116 1.40 -1.85 -11.36
N HIS A 117 2.18 -2.11 -10.30
CA HIS A 117 2.12 -1.28 -9.09
C HIS A 117 2.68 0.12 -9.32
N GLY A 118 3.71 0.26 -10.15
CA GLY A 118 4.27 1.55 -10.56
C GLY A 118 5.21 2.21 -9.54
N ASP A 119 5.07 1.90 -8.25
CA ASP A 119 5.93 2.44 -7.18
C ASP A 119 6.37 1.37 -6.14
N ILE A 120 7.00 0.30 -6.61
CA ILE A 120 7.56 -0.72 -5.70
C ILE A 120 8.87 -0.19 -5.09
N ASN A 121 8.90 -0.04 -3.77
CA ASN A 121 10.09 0.36 -3.03
C ASN A 121 9.99 -0.09 -1.54
N PRO A 122 11.07 -0.02 -0.74
CA PRO A 122 11.08 -0.49 0.64
C PRO A 122 10.12 0.23 1.59
N ARG A 123 9.60 1.40 1.24
CA ARG A 123 8.61 2.14 2.05
C ARG A 123 7.20 1.61 1.82
N ASN A 124 6.93 1.10 0.62
CA ASN A 124 5.64 0.54 0.21
C ASN A 124 5.53 -0.96 0.49
N ILE A 125 6.54 -1.53 1.18
CA ILE A 125 6.56 -2.92 1.61
C ILE A 125 6.44 -2.95 3.14
N LEU A 126 5.39 -3.58 3.64
CA LEU A 126 5.12 -3.76 5.07
C LEU A 126 5.18 -5.23 5.46
N PHE A 127 5.22 -5.48 6.77
CA PHE A 127 5.23 -6.83 7.31
C PHE A 127 4.17 -7.00 8.36
N ASP A 128 3.41 -8.09 8.33
CA ASP A 128 2.47 -8.37 9.39
C ASP A 128 3.13 -8.95 10.67
N ASN A 129 2.32 -9.32 11.66
CA ASN A 129 2.77 -9.90 12.94
C ASN A 129 3.42 -11.27 12.77
N ASP A 130 3.10 -11.97 11.69
CA ASP A 130 3.64 -13.29 11.36
C ASP A 130 4.87 -13.17 10.43
N ASP A 131 5.42 -11.97 10.29
CA ASP A 131 6.56 -11.66 9.44
C ASP A 131 6.29 -11.98 7.95
N GLN A 132 5.04 -11.79 7.51
CA GLN A 132 4.64 -11.91 6.12
C GLN A 132 4.62 -10.54 5.44
N LEU A 133 5.18 -10.47 4.24
CA LEU A 133 5.22 -9.26 3.44
C LEU A 133 3.82 -8.87 2.92
N LYS A 134 3.55 -7.56 2.90
CA LYS A 134 2.40 -6.91 2.26
C LYS A 134 2.91 -5.77 1.38
N LEU A 135 2.53 -5.76 0.11
CA LEU A 135 2.71 -4.58 -0.75
C LEU A 135 1.52 -3.65 -0.52
N ILE A 136 1.81 -2.36 -0.35
CA ILE A 136 0.83 -1.30 -0.10
C ILE A 136 1.06 -0.12 -1.05
N ASP A 137 0.15 0.85 -0.99
CA ASP A 137 0.24 2.12 -1.73
C ASP A 137 0.12 1.96 -3.27
N PHE A 138 -1.07 1.55 -3.69
CA PHE A 138 -1.43 1.36 -5.10
C PHE A 138 -1.88 2.65 -5.79
N ASP A 139 -1.64 3.83 -5.20
CA ASP A 139 -2.07 5.11 -5.77
C ASP A 139 -1.36 5.42 -7.10
N HIS A 140 -0.23 4.76 -7.36
CA HIS A 140 0.53 4.81 -8.62
C HIS A 140 0.31 3.59 -9.53
N ALA A 141 -0.66 2.71 -9.20
CA ALA A 141 -0.95 1.55 -10.02
C ALA A 141 -1.55 1.97 -11.38
N LEU A 142 -0.98 1.41 -12.45
CA LEU A 142 -1.31 1.77 -13.83
C LEU A 142 -1.62 0.52 -14.65
N GLU A 143 -2.50 0.66 -15.64
CA GLU A 143 -2.73 -0.40 -16.63
C GLU A 143 -1.43 -0.63 -17.43
N ILE A 144 -1.07 -1.90 -17.66
CA ILE A 144 0.11 -2.24 -18.45
C ILE A 144 -0.02 -1.60 -19.83
N GLY A 145 1.02 -0.88 -20.26
CA GLY A 145 0.98 -0.11 -21.50
C GLY A 145 0.80 1.40 -21.31
N ALA A 146 0.46 1.87 -20.11
CA ALA A 146 0.40 3.30 -19.79
C ALA A 146 1.79 3.92 -19.62
N ASP A 147 1.88 5.24 -19.86
CA ASP A 147 3.10 6.00 -19.62
C ASP A 147 3.39 6.10 -18.10
N LEU A 148 4.63 5.78 -17.71
CA LEU A 148 5.07 5.87 -16.32
C LEU A 148 5.50 7.31 -16.03
N GLU A 149 4.62 8.07 -15.37
CA GLU A 149 4.81 9.51 -15.11
C GLU A 149 5.73 9.82 -13.90
N VAL A 150 5.82 8.88 -12.95
CA VAL A 150 6.52 9.05 -11.66
C VAL A 150 7.40 7.85 -11.35
N GLY A 151 8.43 8.06 -10.54
CA GLY A 151 9.33 6.99 -10.11
C GLY A 151 10.58 7.52 -9.41
N ASP A 152 10.88 6.96 -8.25
CA ASP A 152 12.07 7.31 -7.47
C ASP A 152 13.22 6.35 -7.75
N ALA A 153 14.41 6.90 -8.02
CA ALA A 153 15.63 6.13 -8.08
C ALA A 153 15.96 5.56 -6.68
N PRO A 154 16.53 4.34 -6.58
CA PRO A 154 16.98 3.46 -7.67
C PRO A 154 15.93 2.43 -8.13
N TYR A 155 14.66 2.57 -7.75
CA TYR A 155 13.61 1.59 -8.01
C TYR A 155 12.98 1.74 -9.39
N VAL A 156 13.17 2.90 -10.03
CA VAL A 156 12.79 3.15 -11.43
C VAL A 156 14.00 3.55 -12.26
N ARG A 157 14.06 3.09 -13.52
CA ARG A 157 15.11 3.48 -14.48
C ARG A 157 14.58 4.52 -15.45
N ALA A 158 15.05 5.76 -15.35
CA ALA A 158 14.80 6.77 -16.37
C ALA A 158 15.50 6.37 -17.69
N GLN A 159 14.75 6.22 -18.77
CA GLN A 159 15.30 6.16 -20.11
C GLN A 159 15.68 7.58 -20.54
N LYS A 160 16.98 7.84 -20.74
CA LYS A 160 17.43 9.12 -21.30
C LYS A 160 16.97 9.23 -22.76
N ILE A 161 16.04 10.14 -23.04
CA ILE A 161 15.69 10.53 -24.40
C ILE A 161 16.38 11.87 -24.70
N GLY A 162 17.54 11.81 -25.35
CA GLY A 162 18.29 13.00 -25.75
C GLY A 162 18.73 13.89 -24.56
N SER A 163 18.84 15.19 -24.80
CA SER A 163 19.40 16.19 -23.88
C SER A 163 18.36 16.91 -23.00
N LYS A 164 17.09 16.49 -22.99
CA LYS A 164 16.01 17.13 -22.21
C LYS A 164 15.17 16.10 -21.46
N GLY A 165 15.66 15.64 -20.31
CA GLY A 165 14.90 14.78 -19.39
C GLY A 165 14.71 13.35 -19.90
N GLY A 166 14.67 12.38 -18.99
CA GLY A 166 14.32 11.01 -19.32
C GLY A 166 12.84 10.74 -19.07
N THR A 167 12.23 9.86 -19.86
CA THR A 167 10.94 9.25 -19.52
C THR A 167 11.21 7.96 -18.76
N PHE A 168 10.35 7.55 -17.84
CA PHE A 168 10.48 6.22 -17.22
C PHE A 168 10.02 5.08 -18.14
N GLY A 169 9.47 5.44 -19.31
CA GLY A 169 9.01 4.50 -20.33
C GLY A 169 7.56 4.11 -20.09
N VAL A 170 7.18 2.96 -20.62
CA VAL A 170 5.85 2.40 -20.49
C VAL A 170 5.86 1.38 -19.35
N VAL A 171 4.86 1.45 -18.48
CA VAL A 171 4.73 0.55 -17.34
C VAL A 171 4.43 -0.87 -17.81
N GLY A 172 5.07 -1.87 -17.20
CA GLY A 172 4.85 -3.26 -17.51
C GLY A 172 5.74 -4.22 -16.72
N PRO A 173 5.76 -5.51 -17.09
CA PRO A 173 6.47 -6.53 -16.31
C PRO A 173 7.96 -6.21 -16.12
N ALA A 174 8.59 -5.59 -17.12
CA ALA A 174 9.99 -5.20 -17.06
C ALA A 174 10.27 -4.08 -16.04
N THR A 175 9.35 -3.13 -15.85
CA THR A 175 9.52 -2.04 -14.87
C THR A 175 9.39 -2.57 -13.45
N GLU A 176 8.40 -3.44 -13.21
CA GLU A 176 8.17 -4.08 -11.91
C GLU A 176 9.30 -5.04 -11.53
N GLN A 177 9.80 -5.83 -12.48
CA GLN A 177 10.96 -6.72 -12.25
C GLN A 177 12.24 -5.94 -11.94
N PHE A 178 12.41 -4.76 -12.53
CA PHE A 178 13.54 -3.90 -12.20
C PHE A 178 13.46 -3.42 -10.75
N ALA A 179 12.28 -2.92 -10.32
CA ALA A 179 12.06 -2.50 -8.94
C ALA A 179 12.27 -3.65 -7.93
N LEU A 180 11.72 -4.84 -8.24
CA LEU A 180 11.93 -6.05 -7.45
C LEU A 180 13.43 -6.42 -7.35
N GLY A 181 14.18 -6.26 -8.45
CA GLY A 181 15.63 -6.46 -8.46
C GLY A 181 16.37 -5.44 -7.57
N SER A 182 15.95 -4.18 -7.58
CA SER A 182 16.49 -3.13 -6.71
C SER A 182 16.22 -3.43 -5.22
N ASP A 183 15.02 -3.91 -4.88
CA ASP A 183 14.70 -4.36 -3.51
C ASP A 183 15.51 -5.58 -3.08
N PHE A 184 15.69 -6.56 -3.98
CA PHE A 184 16.52 -7.73 -3.69
C PHE A 184 17.99 -7.36 -3.46
N TRP A 185 18.52 -6.39 -4.24
CA TRP A 185 19.83 -5.82 -3.99
C TRP A 185 19.89 -5.18 -2.60
N TYR A 186 18.93 -4.29 -2.28
CA TYR A 186 18.88 -3.60 -1.00
C TYR A 186 18.84 -4.59 0.18
N LEU A 187 18.00 -5.61 0.09
CA LEU A 187 17.86 -6.68 1.07
C LEU A 187 19.17 -7.45 1.33
N THR A 188 19.95 -7.69 0.28
CA THR A 188 21.15 -8.55 0.34
C THR A 188 22.43 -7.77 0.63
N ARG A 189 22.48 -6.49 0.27
CA ARG A 189 23.67 -5.62 0.41
C ARG A 189 23.58 -4.61 1.53
N GLU A 190 22.37 -4.37 2.05
CA GLU A 190 22.11 -3.31 3.04
C GLU A 190 22.44 -1.89 2.51
N THR A 191 22.60 -1.75 1.19
CA THR A 191 22.86 -0.50 0.45
C THR A 191 21.92 -0.41 -0.75
N GLU A 192 21.50 0.80 -1.09
CA GLU A 192 20.65 1.02 -2.26
C GLU A 192 21.43 0.73 -3.56
N LEU A 193 20.72 0.30 -4.60
CA LEU A 193 21.35 0.03 -5.89
C LEU A 193 21.97 1.34 -6.44
N TYR A 194 23.19 1.24 -6.97
CA TYR A 194 24.02 2.34 -7.50
C TYR A 194 24.73 3.26 -6.49
N THR A 195 24.48 3.16 -5.18
CA THR A 195 25.17 4.04 -4.20
C THR A 195 26.69 3.81 -4.15
N GLU A 196 27.18 2.64 -4.57
CA GLU A 196 28.61 2.33 -4.64
C GLU A 196 29.33 3.01 -5.82
N PHE A 197 28.59 3.57 -6.79
CA PHE A 197 29.15 4.17 -8.01
C PHE A 197 29.07 5.70 -8.05
N GLU A 198 28.44 6.34 -7.06
CA GLU A 198 28.38 7.82 -6.97
C GLU A 198 29.67 8.46 -6.41
N GLY A 199 30.74 7.67 -6.23
CA GLY A 199 32.01 8.11 -5.65
C GLY A 199 33.27 7.82 -6.46
N SER A 200 33.16 7.51 -7.77
CA SER A 200 34.31 7.22 -8.66
C SER A 200 34.45 8.21 -9.80
#